data_AF-A0A7V4MQQ9-F1
#
_entry.id   AF-A0A7V4MQQ9-F1
#
_cell.length_a   1.000
_cell.length_b   1.000
_cell.length_c   1.000
_cell.angle_alpha   90.00
_cell.angle_beta   90.00
_cell.angle_gamma   90.00
#
_symmetry.space_group_name_H-M   'P 1'
#
loop_
_entity.id
_entity.type
_entity.pdbx_description
1 polymer ?
#
loop_
_entity_poly.entity_id
_entity_poly.type
_entity_poly.pdbx_seq_one_letter_code
_entity_poly.pdbx_strand_id
1 'polypeptide(L)'
;MESRNGLVVTEHDKRILRDLALRVVEIAADPVQKIKADMWRRHNKLERIKPMVLVFPEGSWREMLPDSALNCESDFSRGLERELRVRIYYAEHLPDDNVIENIVYSPIVIKHSGWGLEAHSTRPEEATGAYHIDPVIHFEADIEKMTPPDFTVDWNLTIETENVMKDLFDDILVVKRRGIGNYGLAPLDHYATLRGIDNMFMDLVDNPQMVHKAVSRIVDGHISLIKRYEEY
;
A
#
# COMPACT_ATOMS: atom_id res chain seq x y z
N MET A 1 -21.44 -0.03 -8.97
CA MET A 1 -21.45 0.86 -10.15
C MET A 1 -20.81 2.16 -9.70
N GLU A 2 -19.51 2.09 -9.38
CA GLU A 2 -18.69 3.26 -9.05
C GLU A 2 -18.08 3.76 -10.36
N SER A 3 -18.06 5.07 -10.48
CA SER A 3 -18.19 5.80 -11.73
C SER A 3 -16.97 5.73 -12.65
N ARG A 4 -17.24 5.71 -13.96
CA ARG A 4 -16.33 6.10 -15.06
C ARG A 4 -15.68 7.49 -14.91
N ASN A 5 -16.00 8.25 -13.86
CA ASN A 5 -15.43 9.58 -13.57
C ASN A 5 -14.09 9.55 -12.82
N GLY A 6 -13.61 8.38 -12.38
CA GLY A 6 -12.40 8.29 -11.54
C GLY A 6 -11.11 8.67 -12.28
N LEU A 7 -11.00 8.42 -13.58
CA LEU A 7 -9.74 8.58 -14.35
C LEU A 7 -9.65 9.89 -15.15
N VAL A 8 -10.53 10.85 -14.90
CA VAL A 8 -10.51 12.13 -15.62
C VAL A 8 -9.35 12.99 -15.13
N VAL A 9 -8.53 13.46 -16.08
CA VAL A 9 -7.41 14.38 -15.81
C VAL A 9 -7.70 15.70 -16.52
N THR A 10 -7.82 16.78 -15.75
CA THR A 10 -8.02 18.12 -16.31
C THR A 10 -6.70 18.68 -16.84
N GLU A 11 -6.75 19.70 -17.70
CA GLU A 11 -5.53 20.39 -18.15
C GLU A 11 -4.78 21.09 -17.01
N HIS A 12 -5.50 21.48 -15.94
CA HIS A 12 -4.90 21.99 -14.71
C HIS A 12 -4.06 20.91 -14.02
N ASP A 13 -4.67 19.75 -13.75
CA ASP A 13 -4.01 18.60 -13.13
C ASP A 13 -2.83 18.10 -13.95
N LYS A 14 -3.02 17.98 -15.27
CA LYS A 14 -1.99 17.53 -16.21
C LYS A 14 -0.72 18.37 -16.11
N ARG A 15 -0.85 19.70 -16.03
CA ARG A 15 0.30 20.61 -15.87
C ARG A 15 1.03 20.34 -14.56
N ILE A 16 0.31 20.28 -13.44
CA ILE A 16 0.89 20.04 -12.11
C ILE A 16 1.65 18.70 -12.09
N LEU A 17 1.01 17.63 -12.56
CA LEU A 17 1.58 16.29 -12.55
C LEU A 17 2.85 16.21 -13.41
N ARG A 18 2.84 16.83 -14.59
CA ARG A 18 4.01 16.84 -15.47
C ARG A 18 5.16 17.67 -14.92
N ASP A 19 4.88 18.81 -14.30
CA ASP A 19 5.91 19.63 -13.63
C ASP A 19 6.57 18.84 -12.48
N LEU A 20 5.78 18.13 -11.68
CA LEU A 20 6.29 17.25 -10.62
C LEU A 20 7.07 16.06 -11.18
N ALA A 21 6.60 15.45 -12.27
CA ALA A 21 7.28 14.34 -12.93
C ALA A 21 8.67 14.75 -13.45
N LEU A 22 8.80 15.93 -14.06
CA LEU A 22 10.09 16.48 -14.48
C LEU A 22 11.05 16.62 -13.29
N ARG A 23 10.57 17.12 -12.15
CA ARG A 23 11.38 17.23 -10.94
C ARG A 23 11.83 15.85 -10.43
N VAL A 24 10.97 14.85 -10.47
CA VAL A 24 11.33 13.47 -10.11
C VAL A 24 12.39 12.90 -11.06
N VAL A 25 12.30 13.17 -12.37
CA VAL A 25 13.34 12.74 -13.34
C VAL A 25 14.69 13.35 -13.02
N GLU A 26 14.74 14.66 -12.72
CA GLU A 26 15.98 15.34 -12.34
C GLU A 26 16.62 14.68 -11.11
N ILE A 27 15.82 14.42 -10.08
CA ILE A 27 16.28 13.76 -8.84
C ILE A 27 16.74 12.34 -9.12
N ALA A 28 16.00 11.59 -9.94
CA ALA A 28 16.30 10.20 -10.29
C ALA A 28 17.58 10.07 -11.15
N ALA A 29 17.93 11.12 -11.90
CA ALA A 29 19.13 11.18 -12.73
C ALA A 29 20.42 11.46 -11.92
N ASP A 30 20.31 11.91 -10.66
CA ASP A 30 21.48 12.12 -9.82
C ASP A 30 22.24 10.79 -9.61
N PRO A 31 23.58 10.75 -9.85
CA PRO A 31 24.40 9.56 -9.63
C PRO A 31 24.24 8.91 -8.25
N VAL A 32 23.90 9.70 -7.22
CA VAL A 32 23.64 9.20 -5.86
C VAL A 32 22.53 8.14 -5.84
N GLN A 33 21.51 8.24 -6.69
CA GLN A 33 20.41 7.28 -6.73
C GLN A 33 20.90 5.90 -7.19
N LYS A 34 21.81 5.87 -8.18
CA LYS A 34 22.45 4.63 -8.63
C LYS A 34 23.33 4.02 -7.53
N ILE A 35 24.05 4.85 -6.79
CA ILE A 35 24.89 4.43 -5.66
C ILE A 35 24.00 3.85 -4.55
N LYS A 36 22.91 4.52 -4.16
CA LYS A 36 21.93 4.02 -3.18
C LYS A 36 21.31 2.70 -3.60
N ALA A 37 20.90 2.57 -4.87
CA ALA A 37 20.36 1.32 -5.40
C ALA A 37 21.38 0.17 -5.36
N ASP A 38 22.66 0.43 -5.67
CA ASP A 38 23.73 -0.57 -5.52
C ASP A 38 23.94 -0.96 -4.05
N MET A 39 23.97 0.02 -3.14
CA MET A 39 24.08 -0.24 -1.70
C MET A 39 22.93 -1.12 -1.19
N TRP A 40 21.68 -0.85 -1.58
CA TRP A 40 20.55 -1.72 -1.23
C TRP A 40 20.70 -3.13 -1.79
N ARG A 41 21.14 -3.29 -3.05
CA ARG A 41 21.38 -4.62 -3.63
C ARG A 41 22.45 -5.40 -2.85
N ARG A 42 23.54 -4.74 -2.44
CA ARG A 42 24.62 -5.35 -1.66
C ARG A 42 24.19 -5.67 -0.23
N HIS A 43 23.43 -4.77 0.40
CA HIS A 43 22.81 -5.00 1.71
C HIS A 43 21.93 -6.25 1.69
N ASN A 44 21.04 -6.36 0.70
CA ASN A 44 20.14 -7.50 0.54
C ASN A 44 20.87 -8.80 0.17
N LYS A 45 22.11 -8.72 -0.34
CA LYS A 45 23.02 -9.85 -0.54
C LYS A 45 23.84 -10.21 0.70
N LEU A 46 23.58 -9.55 1.85
CA LEU A 46 24.29 -9.72 3.11
C LEU A 46 25.78 -9.36 3.05
N GLU A 47 26.16 -8.50 2.11
CA GLU A 47 27.51 -7.96 2.05
C GLU A 47 27.73 -6.93 3.17
N ARG A 48 28.94 -6.91 3.76
CA ARG A 48 29.30 -5.92 4.77
C ARG A 48 29.55 -4.56 4.13
N ILE A 49 28.55 -3.70 4.20
CA ILE A 49 28.60 -2.29 3.80
C ILE A 49 28.25 -1.39 4.99
N LYS A 50 28.14 -0.07 4.79
CA LYS A 50 27.62 0.84 5.81
C LYS A 50 26.18 0.44 6.20
N PRO A 51 25.71 0.77 7.41
CA PRO A 51 24.29 0.68 7.73
C PRO A 51 23.44 1.45 6.72
N MET A 52 22.38 0.81 6.23
CA MET A 52 21.36 1.47 5.43
C MET A 52 20.39 2.19 6.37
N VAL A 53 20.04 3.43 6.05
CA VAL A 53 19.08 4.22 6.83
C VAL A 53 17.84 4.48 5.99
N LEU A 54 16.67 4.22 6.58
CA LEU A 54 15.37 4.56 6.00
C LEU A 54 14.64 5.44 7.00
N VAL A 55 14.19 6.61 6.58
CA VAL A 55 13.26 7.42 7.36
C VAL A 55 11.86 7.08 6.88
N PHE A 56 10.95 6.73 7.81
CA PHE A 56 9.59 6.37 7.45
C PHE A 56 8.61 7.23 8.26
N PRO A 57 8.16 8.38 7.71
CA PRO A 57 7.34 9.33 8.47
C PRO A 57 5.92 8.87 8.81
N GLU A 58 5.51 7.65 8.44
CA GLU A 58 4.19 7.05 8.74
C GLU A 58 3.03 8.06 8.89
N GLY A 59 2.47 8.20 10.09
CA GLY A 59 1.35 9.10 10.37
C GLY A 59 1.67 10.59 10.26
N SER A 60 2.95 10.98 10.28
CA SER A 60 3.40 12.38 10.18
C SER A 60 3.22 12.97 8.78
N TRP A 61 2.94 12.16 7.75
CA TRP A 61 2.61 12.69 6.41
C TRP A 61 1.42 13.66 6.42
N ARG A 62 0.48 13.51 7.36
CA ARG A 62 -0.65 14.44 7.52
C ARG A 62 -0.21 15.87 7.89
N GLU A 63 0.97 16.02 8.48
CA GLU A 63 1.56 17.31 8.87
C GLU A 63 2.58 17.77 7.82
N MET A 64 3.36 16.84 7.25
CA MET A 64 4.43 17.13 6.30
C MET A 64 3.92 17.39 4.88
N LEU A 65 2.84 16.70 4.47
CA LEU A 65 2.16 16.84 3.18
C LEU A 65 0.64 16.67 3.37
N PRO A 66 -0.03 17.65 4.02
CA PRO A 66 -1.47 17.62 4.24
C PRO A 66 -2.24 17.63 2.92
N ASP A 67 -3.46 17.13 2.92
CA ASP A 67 -4.35 17.10 1.74
C ASP A 67 -4.60 18.49 1.14
N SER A 68 -4.57 19.54 1.97
CA SER A 68 -4.70 20.93 1.54
C SER A 68 -3.50 21.43 0.73
N ALA A 69 -2.36 20.72 0.75
CA ALA A 69 -1.18 21.04 -0.07
C ALA A 69 -1.25 20.43 -1.48
N LEU A 70 -2.21 19.54 -1.73
CA LEU A 70 -2.45 18.96 -3.05
C LEU A 70 -3.38 19.88 -3.85
N ASN A 71 -2.96 20.18 -5.08
CA ASN A 71 -3.61 21.16 -5.95
C ASN A 71 -4.44 20.50 -7.06
N CYS A 72 -4.24 19.21 -7.32
CA CYS A 72 -5.05 18.48 -8.28
C CYS A 72 -6.51 18.38 -7.82
N GLU A 73 -7.41 18.36 -8.80
CA GLU A 73 -8.86 18.42 -8.61
C GLU A 73 -9.50 17.02 -8.51
N SER A 74 -9.07 16.06 -9.35
CA SER A 74 -9.64 14.71 -9.33
C SER A 74 -8.93 13.80 -8.32
N ASP A 75 -9.65 12.84 -7.72
CA ASP A 75 -9.07 11.91 -6.75
C ASP A 75 -7.91 11.09 -7.34
N PHE A 76 -8.01 10.69 -8.60
CA PHE A 76 -6.94 10.01 -9.32
C PHE A 76 -5.70 10.90 -9.48
N SER A 77 -5.87 12.13 -9.97
CA SER A 77 -4.77 13.08 -10.11
C SER A 77 -4.14 13.43 -8.76
N ARG A 78 -4.94 13.59 -7.70
CA ARG A 78 -4.45 13.83 -6.33
C ARG A 78 -3.62 12.67 -5.79
N GLY A 79 -4.00 11.44 -6.11
CA GLY A 79 -3.21 10.25 -5.79
C GLY A 79 -1.82 10.29 -6.45
N LEU A 80 -1.76 10.60 -7.75
CA LEU A 80 -0.50 10.77 -8.48
C LEU A 80 0.32 11.96 -7.97
N GLU A 81 -0.32 13.09 -7.67
CA GLU A 81 0.33 14.28 -7.13
C GLU A 81 1.01 13.98 -5.80
N ARG A 82 0.28 13.31 -4.88
CA ARG A 82 0.83 12.90 -3.59
C ARG A 82 2.04 12.00 -3.77
N GLU A 83 1.95 11.03 -4.66
CA GLU A 83 3.01 10.06 -4.95
C GLU A 83 4.31 10.77 -5.37
N LEU A 84 4.22 11.67 -6.36
CA LEU A 84 5.38 12.42 -6.87
C LEU A 84 5.93 13.40 -5.83
N ARG A 85 5.04 14.10 -5.09
CA ARG A 85 5.46 15.03 -4.03
C ARG A 85 6.16 14.32 -2.89
N VAL A 86 5.71 13.13 -2.48
CA VAL A 86 6.37 12.33 -1.46
C VAL A 86 7.79 11.96 -1.89
N ARG A 87 8.00 11.55 -3.15
CA ARG A 87 9.34 11.26 -3.69
C ARG A 87 10.26 12.49 -3.65
N ILE A 88 9.75 13.65 -4.06
CA ILE A 88 10.49 14.90 -4.02
C ILE A 88 10.84 15.26 -2.58
N TYR A 89 9.88 15.14 -1.66
CA TYR A 89 10.08 15.40 -0.25
C TYR A 89 11.17 14.51 0.35
N TYR A 90 11.16 13.21 0.02
CA TYR A 90 12.25 12.30 0.41
C TYR A 90 13.60 12.82 -0.03
N ALA A 91 13.75 13.18 -1.30
CA ALA A 91 15.02 13.66 -1.83
C ALA A 91 15.50 14.99 -1.23
N GLU A 92 14.57 15.91 -0.94
CA GLU A 92 14.89 17.28 -0.55
C GLU A 92 15.00 17.48 0.97
N HIS A 93 14.31 16.65 1.76
CA HIS A 93 14.16 16.87 3.20
C HIS A 93 14.54 15.67 4.07
N LEU A 94 14.59 14.45 3.51
CA LEU A 94 14.88 13.23 4.28
C LEU A 94 16.22 12.63 3.81
N PRO A 95 17.34 12.94 4.49
CA PRO A 95 18.67 12.49 4.09
C PRO A 95 18.90 11.01 4.47
N ASP A 96 18.13 10.13 3.84
CA ASP A 96 18.18 8.69 4.03
C ASP A 96 18.68 7.97 2.76
N ASP A 97 18.63 6.64 2.76
CA ASP A 97 19.04 5.82 1.63
C ASP A 97 17.88 5.44 0.69
N ASN A 98 16.69 6.08 0.78
CA ASN A 98 15.63 5.85 -0.21
C ASN A 98 16.11 6.17 -1.63
N VAL A 99 15.74 5.29 -2.56
CA VAL A 99 16.04 5.42 -3.98
C VAL A 99 14.85 6.06 -4.67
N ILE A 100 15.08 7.18 -5.34
CA ILE A 100 14.08 7.80 -6.22
C ILE A 100 14.33 7.32 -7.64
N GLU A 101 13.38 6.59 -8.21
CA GLU A 101 13.48 6.01 -9.55
C GLU A 101 12.73 6.85 -10.60
N ASN A 102 13.22 6.79 -11.85
CA ASN A 102 12.55 7.31 -13.05
C ASN A 102 11.44 6.36 -13.54
N ILE A 103 10.61 5.86 -12.63
CA ILE A 103 9.55 4.90 -12.93
C ILE A 103 8.28 5.31 -12.18
N VAL A 104 7.15 5.36 -12.87
CA VAL A 104 5.83 5.44 -12.25
C VAL A 104 5.08 4.13 -12.52
N TYR A 105 4.44 3.59 -11.49
CA TYR A 105 3.78 2.29 -11.58
C TYR A 105 2.27 2.44 -11.78
N SER A 106 1.77 1.94 -12.92
CA SER A 106 0.33 1.76 -13.15
C SER A 106 -0.14 0.48 -12.47
N PRO A 107 -1.13 0.53 -11.56
CA PRO A 107 -1.56 -0.67 -10.83
C PRO A 107 -2.31 -1.64 -11.74
N ILE A 108 -2.16 -2.94 -11.48
CA ILE A 108 -3.15 -3.95 -11.87
C ILE A 108 -4.33 -3.80 -10.92
N VAL A 109 -5.51 -3.52 -11.46
CA VAL A 109 -6.71 -3.27 -10.65
C VAL A 109 -7.32 -4.59 -10.23
N ILE A 110 -7.35 -4.81 -8.92
CA ILE A 110 -7.76 -6.05 -8.28
C ILE A 110 -8.98 -5.81 -7.40
N LYS A 111 -9.97 -6.71 -7.46
CA LYS A 111 -11.11 -6.76 -6.56
C LYS A 111 -11.06 -8.01 -5.69
N HIS A 112 -10.94 -7.82 -4.39
CA HIS A 112 -10.90 -8.92 -3.42
C HIS A 112 -12.29 -9.49 -3.13
N SER A 113 -12.37 -10.81 -2.95
CA SER A 113 -13.57 -11.48 -2.44
C SER A 113 -13.74 -11.32 -0.91
N GLY A 114 -12.65 -10.98 -0.21
CA GLY A 114 -12.61 -10.90 1.25
C GLY A 114 -12.50 -12.28 1.91
N TRP A 115 -12.72 -12.31 3.23
CA TRP A 115 -12.52 -13.50 4.07
C TRP A 115 -13.83 -14.14 4.54
N GLY A 116 -14.98 -13.73 3.99
CA GLY A 116 -16.30 -14.21 4.41
C GLY A 116 -16.75 -13.75 5.81
N LEU A 117 -15.84 -13.17 6.59
CA LEU A 117 -16.08 -12.46 7.83
C LEU A 117 -15.54 -11.03 7.71
N GLU A 118 -16.32 -10.07 8.19
CA GLU A 118 -15.97 -8.66 8.18
C GLU A 118 -15.67 -8.19 9.60
N ALA A 119 -14.53 -7.52 9.79
CA ALA A 119 -14.15 -6.97 11.07
C ALA A 119 -15.03 -5.76 11.40
N HIS A 120 -15.54 -5.69 12.62
CA HIS A 120 -16.35 -4.57 13.08
C HIS A 120 -15.58 -3.76 14.13
N SER A 121 -15.74 -2.43 14.09
CA SER A 121 -15.11 -1.55 15.07
C SER A 121 -15.93 -0.29 15.32
N THR A 122 -15.89 0.18 16.56
CA THR A 122 -16.48 1.44 17.00
C THR A 122 -15.38 2.46 17.22
N ARG A 123 -15.42 3.57 16.48
CA ARG A 123 -14.39 4.63 16.51
C ARG A 123 -14.91 5.89 17.21
N PRO A 124 -14.06 6.60 17.97
CA PRO A 124 -14.40 7.92 18.49
C PRO A 124 -14.40 8.97 17.37
N GLU A 125 -14.97 10.15 17.66
CA GLU A 125 -14.95 11.31 16.74
C GLU A 125 -13.54 11.87 16.52
N GLU A 126 -12.66 11.74 17.52
CA GLU A 126 -11.27 12.15 17.43
C GLU A 126 -10.56 11.35 16.33
N ALA A 127 -10.05 12.04 15.31
CA ALA A 127 -9.45 11.42 14.12
C ALA A 127 -8.26 10.48 14.43
N THR A 128 -7.62 10.67 15.59
CA THR A 128 -6.46 9.87 16.04
C THR A 128 -6.77 9.01 17.26
N GLY A 129 -8.04 8.90 17.66
CA GLY A 129 -8.45 8.13 18.82
C GLY A 129 -8.34 6.62 18.63
N ALA A 130 -8.07 5.92 19.74
CA ALA A 130 -8.15 4.47 19.78
C ALA A 130 -9.58 4.00 19.54
N TYR A 131 -9.75 2.82 18.93
CA TYR A 131 -11.06 2.25 18.61
C TYR A 131 -11.30 0.95 19.36
N HIS A 132 -12.58 0.64 19.55
CA HIS A 132 -13.00 -0.65 20.09
C HIS A 132 -13.23 -1.63 18.94
N ILE A 133 -12.73 -2.86 19.08
CA ILE A 133 -13.02 -3.94 18.14
C ILE A 133 -14.26 -4.65 18.65
N ASP A 134 -15.30 -4.67 17.83
CA ASP A 134 -16.54 -5.40 18.10
C ASP A 134 -16.35 -6.84 17.62
N PRO A 135 -16.19 -7.83 18.51
CA PRO A 135 -15.82 -9.18 18.10
C PRO A 135 -16.88 -9.81 17.22
N VAL A 136 -16.43 -10.49 16.16
CA VAL A 136 -17.25 -11.32 15.27
C VAL A 136 -16.93 -12.81 15.38
N ILE A 137 -15.77 -13.14 15.98
CA ILE A 137 -15.41 -14.48 16.43
C ILE A 137 -15.65 -14.54 17.95
N HIS A 138 -16.67 -15.29 18.38
CA HIS A 138 -16.99 -15.48 19.79
C HIS A 138 -16.53 -16.84 20.31
N PHE A 139 -16.63 -17.87 19.46
CA PHE A 139 -16.29 -19.25 19.78
C PHE A 139 -15.45 -19.87 18.66
N GLU A 140 -14.78 -20.99 18.95
CA GLU A 140 -13.92 -21.68 17.96
C GLU A 140 -14.67 -22.05 16.66
N ALA A 141 -15.96 -22.38 16.76
CA ALA A 141 -16.79 -22.71 15.60
C ALA A 141 -16.95 -21.53 14.61
N ASP A 142 -16.82 -20.29 15.06
CA ASP A 142 -16.92 -19.10 14.20
C ASP A 142 -15.76 -18.99 13.22
N ILE A 143 -14.62 -19.61 13.52
CA ILE A 143 -13.45 -19.66 12.61
C ILE A 143 -13.82 -20.34 11.29
N GLU A 144 -14.76 -21.28 11.31
CA GLU A 144 -15.21 -21.98 10.10
C GLU A 144 -15.97 -21.07 9.12
N LYS A 145 -16.47 -19.92 9.60
CA LYS A 145 -17.13 -18.92 8.75
C LYS A 145 -16.13 -18.17 7.87
N MET A 146 -14.83 -18.20 8.19
CA MET A 146 -13.80 -17.60 7.34
C MET A 146 -13.68 -18.37 6.02
N THR A 147 -13.86 -17.70 4.90
CA THR A 147 -13.62 -18.28 3.58
C THR A 147 -12.21 -17.99 3.10
N PRO A 148 -11.57 -18.89 2.33
CA PRO A 148 -10.30 -18.58 1.67
C PRO A 148 -10.44 -17.29 0.84
N PRO A 149 -9.52 -16.32 1.00
CA PRO A 149 -9.56 -15.09 0.25
C PRO A 149 -9.17 -15.35 -1.20
N ASP A 150 -9.71 -14.53 -2.08
CA ASP A 150 -9.39 -14.59 -3.50
C ASP A 150 -9.55 -13.20 -4.15
N PHE A 151 -9.31 -13.11 -5.45
CA PHE A 151 -9.56 -11.87 -6.18
C PHE A 151 -9.92 -12.05 -7.66
N THR A 152 -10.42 -10.99 -8.28
CA THR A 152 -10.53 -10.88 -9.73
C THR A 152 -9.74 -9.68 -10.22
N VAL A 153 -9.23 -9.76 -11.45
CA VAL A 153 -8.53 -8.66 -12.11
C VAL A 153 -9.51 -7.94 -13.04
N ASP A 154 -9.62 -6.62 -12.90
CA ASP A 154 -10.31 -5.77 -13.86
C ASP A 154 -9.31 -5.31 -14.94
N TRP A 155 -9.18 -6.10 -15.99
CA TRP A 155 -8.26 -5.80 -17.08
C TRP A 155 -8.65 -4.56 -17.88
N ASN A 156 -9.94 -4.26 -17.99
CA ASN A 156 -10.40 -3.09 -18.72
C ASN A 156 -9.94 -1.83 -18.01
N LEU A 157 -10.21 -1.74 -16.70
CA LEU A 157 -9.79 -0.59 -15.90
C LEU A 157 -8.27 -0.51 -15.74
N THR A 158 -7.58 -1.66 -15.67
CA THR A 158 -6.11 -1.71 -15.66
C THR A 158 -5.52 -1.09 -16.92
N ILE A 159 -6.03 -1.46 -18.10
CA ILE A 159 -5.55 -0.94 -19.39
C ILE A 159 -5.91 0.54 -19.54
N GLU A 160 -7.12 0.94 -19.14
CA GLU A 160 -7.55 2.33 -19.18
C GLU A 160 -6.66 3.22 -18.30
N THR A 161 -6.39 2.79 -17.06
CA THR A 161 -5.50 3.49 -16.14
C THR A 161 -4.09 3.62 -16.70
N GLU A 162 -3.54 2.54 -17.27
CA GLU A 162 -2.20 2.56 -17.86
C GLU A 162 -2.12 3.52 -19.05
N ASN A 163 -3.14 3.55 -19.91
CA ASN A 163 -3.18 4.46 -21.06
C ASN A 163 -3.22 5.92 -20.60
N VAL A 164 -4.04 6.25 -19.60
CA VAL A 164 -4.08 7.60 -19.02
C VAL A 164 -2.72 7.99 -18.44
N MET A 165 -2.05 7.08 -17.72
CA MET A 165 -0.73 7.35 -17.16
C MET A 165 0.36 7.50 -18.24
N LYS A 166 0.28 6.73 -19.33
CA LYS A 166 1.18 6.89 -20.49
C LYS A 166 0.97 8.25 -21.17
N ASP A 167 -0.28 8.63 -21.44
CA ASP A 167 -0.60 9.93 -22.01
C ASP A 167 -0.11 11.11 -21.14
N LEU A 168 -0.02 10.90 -19.82
CA LEU A 168 0.52 11.87 -18.88
C LEU A 168 2.05 11.91 -18.84
N PHE A 169 2.73 10.76 -18.89
CA PHE A 169 4.10 10.65 -18.42
C PHE A 169 5.10 9.98 -19.37
N ASP A 170 4.69 9.29 -20.44
CA ASP A 170 5.60 8.39 -21.19
C ASP A 170 6.79 9.11 -21.85
N ASP A 171 6.69 10.43 -22.04
CA ASP A 171 7.77 11.30 -22.51
C ASP A 171 8.69 11.85 -21.39
N ILE A 172 8.37 11.58 -20.12
CA ILE A 172 9.07 12.08 -18.93
C ILE A 172 9.52 10.91 -18.02
N LEU A 173 8.58 10.13 -17.50
CA LEU A 173 8.80 8.99 -16.60
C LEU A 173 8.50 7.67 -17.32
N VAL A 174 9.23 6.60 -16.95
CA VAL A 174 8.92 5.27 -17.48
C VAL A 174 7.66 4.73 -16.79
N VAL A 175 6.57 4.57 -17.55
CA VAL A 175 5.32 3.98 -17.03
C VAL A 175 5.42 2.45 -17.07
N LYS A 176 5.30 1.79 -15.91
CA LYS A 176 5.31 0.32 -15.81
C LYS A 176 4.06 -0.19 -15.13
N ARG A 177 3.38 -1.17 -15.75
CA ARG A 177 2.33 -1.92 -15.06
C ARG A 177 2.95 -2.74 -13.92
N ARG A 178 2.30 -2.78 -12.75
CA ARG A 178 2.73 -3.59 -11.61
C ARG A 178 1.52 -4.10 -10.82
N GLY A 179 1.59 -5.36 -10.40
CA GLY A 179 0.71 -5.92 -9.38
C GLY A 179 0.95 -5.33 -7.99
N ILE A 180 0.57 -6.06 -6.95
CA ILE A 180 0.73 -5.61 -5.58
C ILE A 180 2.21 -5.67 -5.20
N GLY A 181 2.81 -4.49 -4.95
CA GLY A 181 4.23 -4.35 -4.60
C GLY A 181 4.52 -4.23 -3.11
N ASN A 182 3.49 -4.06 -2.27
CA ASN A 182 3.61 -4.01 -0.82
C ASN A 182 2.57 -4.94 -0.21
N TYR A 183 3.01 -5.95 0.54
CA TYR A 183 2.15 -6.92 1.19
C TYR A 183 2.60 -7.16 2.63
N GLY A 184 1.76 -6.77 3.58
CA GLY A 184 1.96 -7.04 5.00
C GLY A 184 1.21 -8.29 5.42
N LEU A 185 1.86 -9.16 6.18
CA LEU A 185 1.23 -10.33 6.81
C LEU A 185 1.41 -10.26 8.32
N ALA A 186 0.33 -9.94 9.03
CA ALA A 186 0.26 -9.94 10.49
C ALA A 186 -0.93 -10.83 10.93
N PRO A 187 -0.76 -12.17 10.96
CA PRO A 187 -1.87 -13.09 11.18
C PRO A 187 -2.53 -12.95 12.55
N LEU A 188 -1.73 -12.61 13.57
CA LEU A 188 -2.24 -12.40 14.91
C LEU A 188 -3.05 -11.10 15.01
N ASP A 189 -2.59 -10.02 14.38
CA ASP A 189 -3.33 -8.76 14.32
C ASP A 189 -4.64 -8.94 13.54
N HIS A 190 -4.62 -9.69 12.45
CA HIS A 190 -5.84 -10.05 11.71
C HIS A 190 -6.80 -10.88 12.57
N TYR A 191 -6.31 -11.83 13.36
CA TYR A 191 -7.17 -12.52 14.31
C TYR A 191 -7.72 -11.56 15.38
N ALA A 192 -6.89 -10.65 15.89
CA ALA A 192 -7.29 -9.66 16.89
C ALA A 192 -8.41 -8.73 16.39
N THR A 193 -8.37 -8.30 15.12
CA THR A 193 -9.43 -7.46 14.52
C THR A 193 -10.78 -8.18 14.39
N LEU A 194 -10.80 -9.52 14.43
CA LEU A 194 -12.02 -10.32 14.40
C LEU A 194 -12.46 -10.77 15.80
N ARG A 195 -11.52 -10.97 16.72
CA ARG A 195 -11.74 -11.55 18.06
C ARG A 195 -11.84 -10.51 19.19
N GLY A 196 -11.29 -9.32 18.96
CA GLY A 196 -10.99 -8.35 20.01
C GLY A 196 -9.65 -8.68 20.68
N ILE A 197 -8.87 -7.65 20.99
CA ILE A 197 -7.50 -7.81 21.49
C ILE A 197 -7.45 -8.44 22.89
N ASP A 198 -8.39 -8.09 23.78
CA ASP A 198 -8.47 -8.64 25.12
C ASP A 198 -8.76 -10.14 25.11
N ASN A 199 -9.75 -10.55 24.30
CA ASN A 199 -10.09 -11.96 24.13
C ASN A 199 -8.94 -12.74 23.50
N MET A 200 -8.28 -12.17 22.49
CA MET A 200 -7.11 -12.79 21.87
C MET A 200 -6.00 -13.03 22.90
N PHE A 201 -5.70 -12.07 23.77
CA PHE A 201 -4.70 -12.25 24.82
C PHE A 201 -5.09 -13.35 25.82
N MET A 202 -6.36 -13.42 26.21
CA MET A 202 -6.85 -14.50 27.08
C MET A 202 -6.79 -15.86 26.37
N ASP A 203 -7.14 -15.92 25.08
CA ASP A 203 -7.12 -17.16 24.30
C ASP A 203 -5.70 -17.73 24.15
N LEU A 204 -4.64 -16.91 24.21
CA LEU A 204 -3.25 -17.41 24.24
C LEU A 204 -2.96 -18.31 25.45
N VAL A 205 -3.64 -18.09 26.56
CA VAL A 205 -3.47 -18.86 27.80
C VAL A 205 -4.56 -19.93 27.91
N ASP A 206 -5.81 -19.53 27.76
CA ASP A 206 -6.97 -20.36 28.08
C ASP A 206 -7.40 -21.25 26.90
N ASN A 207 -7.23 -20.78 25.66
CA ASN A 207 -7.70 -21.46 24.44
C ASN A 207 -6.63 -21.50 23.33
N PRO A 208 -5.38 -21.95 23.58
CA PRO A 208 -4.30 -21.84 22.60
C PRO A 208 -4.60 -22.57 21.28
N GLN A 209 -5.39 -23.64 21.32
CA GLN A 209 -5.81 -24.37 20.12
C GLN A 209 -6.72 -23.53 19.21
N MET A 210 -7.58 -22.68 19.77
CA MET A 210 -8.42 -21.77 19.00
C MET A 210 -7.56 -20.75 18.26
N VAL A 211 -6.53 -20.20 18.93
CA VAL A 211 -5.57 -19.28 18.31
C VAL A 211 -4.82 -19.97 17.17
N HIS A 212 -4.28 -21.18 17.40
CA HIS A 212 -3.62 -21.96 16.36
C HIS A 212 -4.53 -22.18 15.16
N LYS A 213 -5.77 -22.60 15.38
CA LYS A 213 -6.74 -22.85 14.31
C LYS A 213 -7.04 -21.60 13.49
N ALA A 214 -7.29 -20.46 14.15
CA ALA A 214 -7.56 -19.20 13.48
C ALA A 214 -6.36 -18.71 12.67
N VAL A 215 -5.17 -18.67 13.32
CA VAL A 215 -3.94 -18.19 12.69
C VAL A 215 -3.52 -19.10 11.52
N SER A 216 -3.63 -20.42 11.64
CA SER A 216 -3.36 -21.34 10.53
C SER A 216 -4.26 -21.05 9.33
N ARG A 217 -5.57 -20.87 9.55
CA ARG A 217 -6.51 -20.56 8.45
C ARG A 217 -6.21 -19.21 7.79
N ILE A 218 -5.84 -18.20 8.59
CA ILE A 218 -5.41 -16.89 8.10
C ILE A 218 -4.13 -17.02 7.27
N VAL A 219 -3.11 -17.70 7.79
CA VAL A 219 -1.83 -17.90 7.09
C VAL A 219 -2.04 -18.65 5.78
N ASP A 220 -2.80 -19.74 5.78
CA ASP A 220 -3.07 -20.54 4.58
C ASP A 220 -3.78 -19.70 3.51
N GLY A 221 -4.75 -18.88 3.91
CA GLY A 221 -5.44 -17.95 3.01
C GLY A 221 -4.51 -16.90 2.41
N HIS A 222 -3.65 -16.28 3.22
CA HIS A 222 -2.67 -15.30 2.73
C HIS A 222 -1.63 -15.94 1.81
N ILE A 223 -1.13 -17.14 2.12
CA ILE A 223 -0.20 -17.87 1.24
C ILE A 223 -0.84 -18.16 -0.12
N SER A 224 -2.09 -18.64 -0.12
CA SER A 224 -2.84 -18.88 -1.37
C SER A 224 -2.96 -17.60 -2.19
N LEU A 225 -3.25 -16.48 -1.53
CA LEU A 225 -3.41 -15.18 -2.17
C LEU A 225 -2.08 -14.66 -2.75
N ILE A 226 -0.99 -14.74 -1.98
CA ILE A 226 0.36 -14.33 -2.40
C ILE A 226 0.80 -15.11 -3.64
N LYS A 227 0.67 -16.44 -3.63
CA LYS A 227 1.02 -17.28 -4.78
C LYS A 227 0.28 -16.86 -6.03
N ARG A 228 -0.99 -16.48 -5.89
CA ARG A 228 -1.78 -15.99 -7.01
C ARG A 228 -1.34 -14.59 -7.47
N TYR A 229 -0.89 -13.72 -6.56
CA TYR A 229 -0.30 -12.43 -6.98
C TYR A 229 0.99 -12.61 -7.78
N GLU A 230 1.80 -13.63 -7.50
CA GLU A 230 3.03 -13.91 -8.26
C GLU A 230 2.79 -14.25 -9.74
N GLU A 231 1.54 -14.55 -10.11
CA GLU A 231 1.13 -14.78 -11.50
C GLU A 231 0.92 -13.48 -12.31
N TYR A 232 0.99 -12.30 -11.66
CA TYR A 232 0.69 -10.97 -12.24
C TYR A 232 1.76 -9.92 -11.97
#